data_AF-A0A6J1ID70-F1
#
_entry.id   AF-A0A6J1ID70-F1
#
_cell.length_a   1.000
_cell.length_b   1.000
_cell.length_c   1.000
_cell.angle_alpha   90.00
_cell.angle_beta   90.00
_cell.angle_gamma   90.00
#
_symmetry.space_group_name_H-M   'P 1'
#
loop_
_entity.id
_entity.type
_entity.pdbx_description
1 polymer ?
#
loop_
_entity_poly.entity_id
_entity_poly.type
_entity_poly.pdbx_seq_one_letter_code
_entity_poly.pdbx_strand_id
1 'polypeptide(L)'
;MATNVTVEIEAEEMDEGLSLMEDLKSGGLNISRHTKMPGRVKIVGFIKKRFESMLIEGLNHRPLKELADEAIKLRFNCVRLTYATQMFTRYANRTVEENFDLLDLEQAKAGLAQYNSFVLNKTIAEAYEAVVDVLGESGLMVIADNHMSQPRWCCSLDDGNGFFGDRYFDPQEWLQGLSLVVQRFSKKPTVRKN
;
A
#
# COMPACT_ATOMS: atom_id res chain seq x y z
N MET A 1 -14.18 51.28 -24.13
CA MET A 1 -14.26 51.07 -22.67
C MET A 1 -14.64 49.62 -22.45
N ALA A 2 -13.76 48.85 -21.84
CA ALA A 2 -14.05 47.48 -21.41
C ALA A 2 -13.59 47.40 -19.95
N THR A 3 -14.55 47.15 -19.08
CA THR A 3 -14.40 47.09 -17.63
C THR A 3 -13.93 45.67 -17.29
N ASN A 4 -12.68 45.52 -16.85
CA ASN A 4 -12.20 44.24 -16.33
C ASN A 4 -12.54 44.16 -14.84
N VAL A 5 -13.39 43.20 -14.49
CA VAL A 5 -13.72 42.82 -13.12
C VAL A 5 -12.75 41.71 -12.72
N THR A 6 -11.93 41.97 -11.70
CA THR A 6 -11.12 40.97 -11.01
C THR A 6 -11.95 40.35 -9.88
N VAL A 7 -12.07 39.01 -9.89
CA VAL A 7 -12.64 38.22 -8.79
C VAL A 7 -11.48 37.61 -8.03
N GLU A 8 -11.28 38.01 -6.78
CA GLU A 8 -10.40 37.33 -5.83
C GLU A 8 -11.18 36.14 -5.25
N ILE A 9 -10.61 34.94 -5.35
CA ILE A 9 -11.11 33.74 -4.69
C ILE A 9 -10.23 33.56 -3.45
N GLU A 10 -10.76 33.89 -2.28
CA GLU A 10 -10.16 33.52 -1.01
C GLU A 10 -10.33 32.01 -0.79
N ALA A 11 -9.25 31.33 -0.40
CA ALA A 11 -9.29 29.92 -0.06
C ALA A 11 -10.05 29.76 1.26
N GLU A 12 -11.20 29.09 1.19
CA GLU A 12 -12.00 28.69 2.35
C GLU A 12 -11.20 27.64 3.15
N GLU A 13 -10.88 27.96 4.41
CA GLU A 13 -10.16 27.08 5.33
C GLU A 13 -10.97 25.81 5.60
N MET A 14 -10.42 24.64 5.25
CA MET A 14 -10.88 23.35 5.74
C MET A 14 -10.13 23.00 7.03
N ASP A 15 -10.85 23.18 8.14
CA ASP A 15 -10.41 23.07 9.53
C ASP A 15 -10.28 21.61 10.01
N GLU A 16 -9.38 20.83 9.40
CA GLU A 16 -9.02 19.47 9.87
C GLU A 16 -7.57 19.39 10.39
N GLY A 17 -6.76 20.42 10.12
CA GLY A 17 -5.37 20.48 10.58
C GLY A 17 -5.24 20.82 12.07
N LEU A 18 -6.24 21.46 12.68
CA LEU A 18 -6.15 21.94 14.05
C LEU A 18 -6.33 20.82 15.09
N SER A 19 -7.23 19.86 14.86
CA SER A 19 -7.42 18.70 15.75
C SER A 19 -6.16 17.83 15.81
N LEU A 20 -5.51 17.63 14.65
CA LEU A 20 -4.24 16.92 14.55
C LEU A 20 -3.10 17.67 15.28
N MET A 21 -3.14 19.01 15.30
CA MET A 21 -2.18 19.86 16.00
C MET A 21 -2.43 19.97 17.50
N GLU A 22 -3.68 19.82 17.95
CA GLU A 22 -4.02 19.72 19.37
C GLU A 22 -3.61 18.37 19.95
N ASP A 23 -3.76 17.28 19.19
CA ASP A 23 -3.23 15.96 19.53
C ASP A 23 -1.69 15.94 19.60
N LEU A 24 -1.00 16.78 18.81
CA LEU A 24 0.45 16.96 18.88
C LEU A 24 0.92 17.75 20.12
N LYS A 25 0.06 18.60 20.70
CA LYS A 25 0.38 19.44 21.88
C LYS A 25 0.07 18.73 23.22
N SER A 26 -0.70 17.65 23.22
CA SER A 26 -1.15 16.96 24.44
C SER A 26 -0.13 15.99 25.06
N GLY A 27 1.04 15.82 24.47
CA GLY A 27 2.16 15.09 25.08
C GLY A 27 2.64 13.90 24.26
N GLY A 28 3.45 14.19 23.23
CA GLY A 28 4.57 13.35 22.83
C GLY A 28 4.32 12.27 21.78
N LEU A 29 4.16 12.65 20.50
CA LEU A 29 4.63 11.80 19.40
C LEU A 29 6.16 11.89 19.34
N ASN A 30 6.82 11.04 20.13
CA ASN A 30 8.26 10.96 20.17
C ASN A 30 8.76 10.26 18.90
N ILE A 31 9.09 11.02 17.83
CA ILE A 31 9.82 10.50 16.67
C ILE A 31 11.26 10.22 17.14
N SER A 32 11.43 9.07 17.81
CA SER A 32 12.69 8.62 18.38
C SER A 32 13.76 8.35 17.31
N ARG A 33 13.35 8.14 16.06
CA ARG A 33 14.20 8.01 14.88
C ARG A 33 13.52 8.55 13.63
N HIS A 34 14.18 9.48 12.94
CA HIS A 34 13.90 9.81 11.55
C HIS A 34 15.10 9.37 10.71
N THR A 35 14.87 8.70 9.59
CA THR A 35 15.94 8.38 8.64
C THR A 35 15.90 9.42 7.52
N LYS A 36 16.93 10.26 7.41
CA LYS A 36 17.09 11.16 6.27
C LYS A 36 17.13 10.34 4.99
N MET A 37 16.16 10.51 4.09
CA MET A 37 16.23 9.92 2.74
C MET A 37 17.26 10.72 1.95
N PRO A 38 18.36 10.12 1.47
CA PRO A 38 19.31 10.84 0.65
C PRO A 38 18.66 11.17 -0.71
N GLY A 39 18.46 12.46 -0.98
CA GLY A 39 17.99 12.96 -2.28
C GLY A 39 16.46 13.04 -2.44
N ARG A 40 16.03 13.35 -3.67
CA ARG A 40 14.60 13.45 -4.04
C ARG A 40 13.99 12.04 -4.12
N VAL A 41 12.89 11.81 -3.44
CA VAL A 41 12.12 10.55 -3.55
C VAL A 41 11.40 10.54 -4.90
N LYS A 42 11.58 9.46 -5.67
CA LYS A 42 10.90 9.20 -6.92
C LYS A 42 10.12 7.91 -6.75
N ILE A 43 8.79 8.03 -6.71
CA ILE A 43 7.88 6.96 -6.35
C ILE A 43 7.21 6.40 -7.60
N VAL A 44 7.20 5.08 -7.73
CA VAL A 44 6.30 4.35 -8.64
C VAL A 44 5.25 3.63 -7.81
N GLY A 45 3.98 3.69 -8.23
CA GLY A 45 2.88 3.01 -7.56
C GLY A 45 2.42 1.80 -8.36
N PHE A 46 2.20 0.68 -7.69
CA PHE A 46 1.45 -0.44 -8.26
C PHE A 46 0.02 -0.36 -7.72
N ILE A 47 -0.90 0.14 -8.54
CA ILE A 47 -2.33 0.13 -8.21
C ILE A 47 -2.87 -1.21 -8.71
N LYS A 48 -3.44 -2.01 -7.79
CA LYS A 48 -4.14 -3.24 -8.18
C LYS A 48 -5.52 -2.88 -8.69
N LYS A 49 -5.85 -3.30 -9.90
CA LYS A 49 -7.20 -3.16 -10.44
C LYS A 49 -8.15 -4.18 -9.78
N ARG A 50 -7.63 -5.36 -9.42
CA ARG A 50 -8.32 -6.48 -8.76
C ARG A 50 -7.64 -6.84 -7.43
N PHE A 51 -8.00 -6.13 -6.35
CA PHE A 51 -7.44 -6.37 -5.01
C PHE A 51 -7.83 -7.74 -4.41
N GLU A 52 -8.83 -8.42 -4.97
CA GLU A 52 -9.32 -9.73 -4.50
C GLU A 52 -8.21 -10.78 -4.46
N SER A 53 -7.28 -10.73 -5.41
CA SER A 53 -6.12 -11.63 -5.44
C SER A 53 -5.21 -11.48 -4.22
N MET A 54 -5.28 -10.32 -3.54
CA MET A 54 -4.44 -9.93 -2.41
C MET A 54 -2.92 -9.97 -2.68
N LEU A 55 -2.53 -10.11 -3.95
CA LEU A 55 -1.16 -10.10 -4.43
C LEU A 55 -0.95 -8.94 -5.40
N ILE A 56 0.27 -8.43 -5.53
CA ILE A 56 0.59 -7.39 -6.53
C ILE A 56 0.37 -7.91 -7.96
N GLU A 57 -0.28 -7.10 -8.79
CA GLU A 57 -0.54 -7.44 -10.19
C GLU A 57 0.75 -7.45 -11.02
N GLY A 58 0.74 -8.21 -12.12
CA GLY A 58 1.89 -8.32 -13.02
C GLY A 58 2.89 -9.43 -12.65
N LEU A 59 2.83 -9.97 -11.43
CA LEU A 59 3.70 -11.09 -11.03
C LEU A 59 3.44 -12.38 -11.82
N ASN A 60 2.28 -12.51 -12.47
CA ASN A 60 1.98 -13.63 -13.35
C ASN A 60 2.55 -13.45 -14.78
N HIS A 61 3.23 -12.34 -15.08
CA HIS A 61 3.75 -12.04 -16.41
C HIS A 61 5.28 -11.89 -16.46
N ARG A 62 5.91 -11.43 -15.37
CA ARG A 62 7.36 -11.18 -15.34
C ARG A 62 7.95 -11.39 -13.93
N PRO A 63 9.23 -11.78 -13.81
CA PRO A 63 9.89 -11.89 -12.51
C PRO A 63 9.94 -10.54 -11.78
N LEU A 64 9.62 -10.52 -10.48
CA LEU A 64 9.60 -9.30 -9.66
C LEU A 64 10.96 -8.58 -9.65
N LYS A 65 12.06 -9.33 -9.66
CA LYS A 65 13.41 -8.77 -9.72
C LYS A 65 13.63 -7.93 -10.97
N GLU A 66 13.14 -8.38 -12.13
CA GLU A 66 13.28 -7.60 -13.37
C GLU A 66 12.47 -6.31 -13.33
N LEU A 67 11.26 -6.36 -12.78
CA LEU A 67 10.41 -5.19 -12.59
C LEU A 67 11.08 -4.17 -11.65
N ALA A 68 11.71 -4.65 -10.57
CA ALA A 68 12.48 -3.82 -9.65
C ALA A 68 13.71 -3.18 -10.33
N ASP A 69 14.48 -3.97 -11.09
CA ASP A 69 15.64 -3.50 -11.83
C ASP A 69 15.25 -2.44 -12.90
N GLU A 70 14.09 -2.59 -13.53
CA GLU A 70 13.55 -1.62 -14.48
C GLU A 70 13.16 -0.29 -13.80
N ALA A 71 12.50 -0.35 -12.63
CA ALA A 71 12.18 0.84 -11.86
C ALA A 71 13.45 1.64 -11.50
N ILE A 72 14.54 0.96 -11.13
CA ILE A 72 15.84 1.59 -10.83
C ILE A 72 16.47 2.21 -12.08
N LYS A 73 16.41 1.53 -13.24
CA LYS A 73 16.88 2.08 -14.52
C LYS A 73 16.15 3.37 -14.88
N LEU A 74 14.84 3.42 -14.60
CA LEU A 74 13.98 4.61 -14.75
C LEU A 74 14.19 5.65 -13.64
N ARG A 75 15.15 5.42 -12.74
CA ARG A 75 15.55 6.31 -11.63
C ARG A 75 14.51 6.43 -10.52
N PHE A 76 13.56 5.50 -10.40
CA PHE A 76 12.76 5.37 -9.19
C PHE A 76 13.61 4.78 -8.06
N ASN A 77 13.35 5.24 -6.84
CA ASN A 77 14.04 4.76 -5.63
C ASN A 77 13.06 4.32 -4.53
N CYS A 78 11.76 4.41 -4.81
CA CYS A 78 10.71 4.07 -3.88
C CYS A 78 9.50 3.47 -4.61
N VAL A 79 8.89 2.47 -4.00
CA VAL A 79 7.66 1.84 -4.44
C VAL A 79 6.56 2.12 -3.41
N ARG A 80 5.42 2.65 -3.87
CA ARG A 80 4.18 2.64 -3.09
C ARG A 80 3.50 1.30 -3.31
N LEU A 81 3.51 0.45 -2.29
CA LEU A 81 2.93 -0.88 -2.33
C LEU A 81 1.63 -0.89 -1.53
N THR A 82 0.53 -1.05 -2.24
CA THR A 82 -0.82 -0.96 -1.66
C THR A 82 -1.27 -2.27 -1.04
N TYR A 83 -1.95 -2.20 0.10
CA TYR A 83 -2.64 -3.33 0.74
C TYR A 83 -4.02 -2.93 1.26
N ALA A 84 -4.90 -3.91 1.45
CA ALA A 84 -6.17 -3.72 2.14
C ALA A 84 -6.06 -4.16 3.61
N THR A 85 -6.76 -3.50 4.53
CA THR A 85 -6.72 -3.80 5.97
C THR A 85 -6.94 -5.29 6.24
N GLN A 86 -7.96 -5.86 5.59
CA GLN A 86 -8.34 -7.26 5.79
C GLN A 86 -7.30 -8.27 5.30
N MET A 87 -6.34 -7.87 4.45
CA MET A 87 -5.21 -8.73 4.10
C MET A 87 -4.40 -9.13 5.35
N PHE A 88 -4.33 -8.26 6.35
CA PHE A 88 -3.59 -8.51 7.59
C PHE A 88 -4.48 -8.91 8.77
N THR A 89 -5.74 -8.47 8.82
CA THR A 89 -6.62 -8.77 9.96
C THR A 89 -7.44 -10.05 9.79
N ARG A 90 -7.90 -10.36 8.56
CA ARG A 90 -8.82 -11.49 8.30
C ARG A 90 -8.24 -12.58 7.42
N TYR A 91 -7.45 -12.20 6.42
CA TYR A 91 -6.94 -13.11 5.39
C TYR A 91 -5.45 -13.41 5.50
N ALA A 92 -4.79 -12.95 6.57
CA ALA A 92 -3.34 -13.03 6.71
C ALA A 92 -2.77 -14.43 6.54
N ASN A 93 -3.50 -15.44 7.02
CA ASN A 93 -3.07 -16.85 7.05
C ASN A 93 -3.58 -17.68 5.85
N ARG A 94 -4.40 -17.10 4.96
CA ARG A 94 -4.81 -17.78 3.72
C ARG A 94 -3.60 -17.86 2.78
N THR A 95 -3.38 -18.97 2.09
CA THR A 95 -2.29 -19.02 1.10
C THR A 95 -2.65 -18.28 -0.19
N VAL A 96 -1.63 -17.82 -0.92
CA VAL A 96 -1.85 -17.22 -2.24
C VAL A 96 -2.48 -18.25 -3.17
N GLU A 97 -2.00 -19.49 -3.16
CA GLU A 97 -2.57 -20.57 -3.96
C GLU A 97 -4.07 -20.80 -3.65
N GLU A 98 -4.42 -20.99 -2.38
CA GLU A 98 -5.82 -21.14 -1.96
C GLU A 98 -6.69 -19.96 -2.41
N ASN A 99 -6.17 -18.73 -2.30
CA ASN A 99 -6.92 -17.55 -2.70
C ASN A 99 -7.12 -17.46 -4.22
N PHE A 100 -6.13 -17.89 -5.01
CA PHE A 100 -6.23 -17.92 -6.46
C PHE A 100 -7.20 -18.99 -6.94
N ASP A 101 -7.23 -20.15 -6.28
CA ASP A 101 -8.17 -21.22 -6.58
C ASP A 101 -9.61 -20.80 -6.26
N LEU A 102 -9.84 -20.11 -5.13
CA LEU A 102 -11.16 -19.56 -4.77
C LEU A 102 -11.69 -18.49 -5.75
N LEU A 103 -10.80 -17.87 -6.53
CA LEU A 103 -11.14 -16.82 -7.48
C LEU A 103 -11.14 -17.29 -8.94
N ASP A 104 -10.99 -18.60 -9.16
CA ASP A 104 -10.88 -19.23 -10.47
C ASP A 104 -9.77 -18.60 -11.35
N LEU A 105 -8.63 -18.28 -10.73
CA LEU A 105 -7.50 -17.58 -11.36
C LEU A 105 -6.42 -18.53 -11.92
N GLU A 106 -6.82 -19.64 -12.55
CA GLU A 106 -5.90 -20.70 -13.00
C GLU A 106 -4.75 -20.19 -13.88
N GLN A 107 -5.07 -19.33 -14.85
CA GLN A 107 -4.09 -18.76 -15.79
C GLN A 107 -3.09 -17.84 -15.08
N ALA A 108 -3.56 -17.04 -14.12
CA ALA A 108 -2.69 -16.18 -13.34
C ALA A 108 -1.83 -17.01 -12.37
N LYS A 109 -2.37 -18.09 -11.80
CA LYS A 109 -1.64 -19.04 -10.96
C LYS A 109 -0.52 -19.73 -11.75
N ALA A 110 -0.79 -20.18 -12.97
CA ALA A 110 0.23 -20.76 -13.86
C ALA A 110 1.35 -19.75 -14.18
N GLY A 111 0.98 -18.49 -14.45
CA GLY A 111 1.96 -17.42 -14.63
C GLY A 111 2.79 -17.15 -13.37
N LEU A 112 2.19 -17.17 -12.18
CA LEU A 112 2.94 -17.07 -10.92
C LEU A 112 3.91 -18.23 -10.76
N ALA A 113 3.50 -19.46 -11.06
CA ALA A 113 4.37 -20.63 -11.00
C ALA A 113 5.57 -20.50 -11.94
N GLN A 114 5.38 -19.87 -13.11
CA GLN A 114 6.42 -19.65 -14.09
C GLN A 114 7.41 -18.55 -13.68
N TYR A 115 6.92 -17.41 -13.18
CA TYR A 115 7.75 -16.20 -13.02
C TYR A 115 8.12 -15.87 -11.58
N ASN A 116 7.27 -16.22 -10.61
CA ASN A 116 7.39 -15.80 -9.21
C ASN A 116 6.87 -16.89 -8.25
N SER A 117 7.28 -18.15 -8.44
CA SER A 117 6.79 -19.30 -7.66
C SER A 117 6.97 -19.18 -6.14
N PHE A 118 7.91 -18.33 -5.71
CA PHE A 118 8.18 -18.07 -4.29
C PHE A 118 6.98 -17.54 -3.50
N VAL A 119 5.93 -17.01 -4.15
CA VAL A 119 4.74 -16.49 -3.46
C VAL A 119 3.62 -17.51 -3.26
N LEU A 120 3.56 -18.57 -4.07
CA LEU A 120 2.38 -19.45 -4.15
C LEU A 120 2.07 -20.14 -2.82
N ASN A 121 3.08 -20.74 -2.21
CA ASN A 121 2.94 -21.49 -0.95
C ASN A 121 3.01 -20.60 0.30
N LYS A 122 3.06 -19.27 0.11
CA LYS A 122 3.08 -18.31 1.22
C LYS A 122 1.67 -17.90 1.59
N THR A 123 1.47 -17.61 2.87
CA THR A 123 0.27 -16.90 3.30
C THR A 123 0.22 -15.49 2.70
N ILE A 124 -0.96 -14.86 2.63
CA ILE A 124 -1.11 -13.51 2.06
C ILE A 124 -0.15 -12.51 2.74
N ALA A 125 -0.03 -12.57 4.07
CA ALA A 125 0.88 -11.69 4.80
C ALA A 125 2.36 -11.96 4.49
N GLU A 126 2.76 -13.23 4.39
CA GLU A 126 4.12 -13.62 4.03
C GLU A 126 4.46 -13.34 2.56
N ALA A 127 3.49 -13.46 1.65
CA ALA A 127 3.67 -13.13 0.24
C ALA A 127 3.91 -11.63 0.07
N TYR A 128 3.14 -10.79 0.76
CA TYR A 128 3.37 -9.35 0.79
C TYR A 128 4.76 -9.02 1.36
N GLU A 129 5.17 -9.71 2.44
CA GLU A 129 6.51 -9.56 3.01
C GLU A 129 7.62 -9.98 2.04
N ALA A 130 7.46 -11.10 1.33
CA ALA A 130 8.43 -11.57 0.35
C ALA A 130 8.58 -10.60 -0.84
N VAL A 131 7.50 -9.95 -1.27
CA VAL A 131 7.57 -8.88 -2.28
C VAL A 131 8.40 -7.71 -1.78
N VAL A 132 8.17 -7.27 -0.53
CA VAL A 132 8.95 -6.20 0.10
C VAL A 132 10.44 -6.54 0.16
N ASP A 133 10.77 -7.79 0.47
CA ASP A 133 12.16 -8.26 0.54
C ASP A 133 12.86 -8.16 -0.81
N VAL A 134 12.25 -8.66 -1.89
CA VAL A 134 12.84 -8.59 -3.24
C VAL A 134 13.02 -7.15 -3.71
N LEU A 135 12.06 -6.26 -3.41
CA LEU A 135 12.18 -4.83 -3.70
C LEU A 135 13.36 -4.20 -2.93
N GLY A 136 13.51 -4.55 -1.65
CA GLY A 136 14.59 -4.07 -0.80
C GLY A 136 15.97 -4.57 -1.20
N GLU A 137 16.09 -5.84 -1.54
CA GLU A 137 17.33 -6.44 -2.08
C GLU A 137 17.76 -5.78 -3.39
N SER A 138 16.81 -5.28 -4.17
CA SER A 138 17.08 -4.50 -5.38
C SER A 138 17.52 -3.06 -5.07
N GLY A 139 17.36 -2.58 -3.83
CA GLY A 139 17.71 -1.22 -3.42
C GLY A 139 16.56 -0.22 -3.51
N LEU A 140 15.32 -0.67 -3.66
CA LEU A 140 14.13 0.17 -3.62
C LEU A 140 13.62 0.30 -2.19
N MET A 141 13.25 1.52 -1.79
CA MET A 141 12.46 1.73 -0.57
C MET A 141 11.00 1.33 -0.82
N VAL A 142 10.28 0.91 0.22
CA VAL A 142 8.85 0.59 0.12
C VAL A 142 8.05 1.45 1.09
N ILE A 143 7.00 2.08 0.61
CA ILE A 143 5.93 2.67 1.41
C ILE A 143 4.78 1.65 1.41
N ALA A 144 4.49 1.07 2.58
CA ALA A 144 3.34 0.21 2.75
C ALA A 144 2.09 1.07 2.90
N ASP A 145 1.27 1.14 1.86
CA ASP A 145 0.12 2.02 1.74
C ASP A 145 -1.16 1.26 2.05
N ASN A 146 -1.82 1.60 3.17
CA ASN A 146 -3.16 1.10 3.42
C ASN A 146 -4.12 1.81 2.46
N HIS A 147 -4.59 1.07 1.46
CA HIS A 147 -5.33 1.65 0.35
C HIS A 147 -6.85 1.60 0.55
N MET A 148 -7.33 0.53 1.19
CA MET A 148 -8.75 0.22 1.37
C MET A 148 -8.96 -0.68 2.58
N SER A 149 -10.21 -0.82 3.05
CA SER A 149 -10.55 -1.79 4.10
C SER A 149 -10.63 -3.22 3.56
N GLN A 150 -11.46 -3.45 2.55
CA GLN A 150 -11.69 -4.77 1.93
C GLN A 150 -10.85 -4.98 0.66
N PRO A 151 -10.30 -6.19 0.43
CA PRO A 151 -9.60 -6.54 -0.80
C PRO A 151 -10.60 -6.85 -1.92
N ARG A 152 -11.17 -5.81 -2.52
CA ARG A 152 -12.14 -5.90 -3.63
C ARG A 152 -11.85 -4.84 -4.68
N TRP A 153 -12.58 -4.87 -5.79
CA TRP A 153 -12.54 -3.80 -6.79
C TRP A 153 -12.51 -2.41 -6.15
N CYS A 154 -11.55 -1.59 -6.58
CA CYS A 154 -11.36 -0.24 -6.08
C CYS A 154 -11.97 0.81 -6.99
N CYS A 155 -12.26 1.92 -6.31
CA CYS A 155 -12.08 3.29 -6.77
C CYS A 155 -13.36 3.90 -7.33
N SER A 156 -14.50 3.31 -6.97
CA SER A 156 -15.78 3.98 -7.12
C SER A 156 -16.06 4.79 -5.85
N LEU A 157 -16.61 5.99 -5.99
CA LEU A 157 -16.98 6.83 -4.83
C LEU A 157 -18.14 6.24 -4.02
N ASP A 158 -18.84 5.25 -4.56
CA ASP A 158 -20.02 4.59 -3.98
C ASP A 158 -19.78 3.13 -3.61
N ASP A 159 -18.53 2.63 -3.72
CA ASP A 159 -18.25 1.25 -3.36
C ASP A 159 -18.37 1.03 -1.84
N GLY A 160 -18.15 2.07 -1.03
CA GLY A 160 -18.20 2.06 0.44
C GLY A 160 -16.89 1.66 1.12
N ASN A 161 -15.79 1.56 0.37
CA ASN A 161 -14.45 1.10 0.80
C ASN A 161 -13.46 2.25 1.05
N GLY A 162 -13.93 3.49 1.04
CA GLY A 162 -13.13 4.65 1.37
C GLY A 162 -12.85 4.74 2.86
N PHE A 163 -12.74 5.96 3.36
CA PHE A 163 -12.36 6.25 4.73
C PHE A 163 -13.50 6.92 5.48
N PHE A 164 -13.51 6.74 6.81
CA PHE A 164 -14.38 7.40 7.80
C PHE A 164 -15.87 7.52 7.44
N GLY A 165 -16.71 6.73 8.12
CA GLY A 165 -18.16 6.74 7.92
C GLY A 165 -18.63 5.86 6.75
N ASP A 166 -17.70 5.34 5.97
CA ASP A 166 -17.96 4.39 4.91
C ASP A 166 -18.36 3.01 5.43
N ARG A 167 -19.26 2.33 4.71
CA ARG A 167 -19.90 1.07 5.15
C ARG A 167 -18.91 0.00 5.60
N TYR A 168 -17.77 -0.10 4.93
CA TYR A 168 -16.80 -1.16 5.15
C TYR A 168 -15.57 -0.70 5.95
N PHE A 169 -15.55 0.55 6.41
CA PHE A 169 -14.47 1.11 7.22
C PHE A 169 -14.77 0.96 8.71
N ASP A 170 -14.03 0.08 9.38
CA ASP A 170 -14.01 -0.04 10.85
C ASP A 170 -12.70 0.58 11.39
N PRO A 171 -12.76 1.70 12.14
CA PRO A 171 -11.57 2.35 12.69
C PRO A 171 -10.73 1.45 13.60
N GLN A 172 -11.35 0.53 14.35
CA GLN A 172 -10.63 -0.38 15.25
C GLN A 172 -9.90 -1.46 14.46
N GLU A 173 -10.56 -2.05 13.46
CA GLU A 173 -9.91 -3.02 12.57
C GLU A 173 -8.79 -2.34 11.76
N TRP A 174 -8.99 -1.09 11.33
CA TRP A 174 -7.98 -0.29 10.66
C TRP A 174 -6.72 -0.08 11.52
N LEU A 175 -6.88 0.38 12.76
CA LEU A 175 -5.77 0.52 13.72
C LEU A 175 -5.07 -0.82 14.00
N GLN A 176 -5.84 -1.90 14.12
CA GLN A 176 -5.29 -3.26 14.27
C GLN A 176 -4.45 -3.65 13.05
N GLY A 177 -4.96 -3.40 11.83
CA GLY A 177 -4.25 -3.67 10.59
C GLY A 177 -2.93 -2.90 10.50
N LEU A 178 -2.94 -1.60 10.81
CA LEU A 178 -1.72 -0.78 10.87
C LEU A 178 -0.71 -1.35 11.87
N SER A 179 -1.17 -1.72 13.07
CA SER A 179 -0.31 -2.30 14.11
C SER A 179 0.35 -3.61 13.65
N LEU A 180 -0.42 -4.50 13.01
CA LEU A 180 0.09 -5.76 12.46
C LEU A 180 1.16 -5.54 11.38
N VAL A 181 0.93 -4.58 10.48
CA VAL A 181 1.89 -4.20 9.43
C VAL A 181 3.16 -3.62 10.05
N VAL A 182 3.02 -2.68 11.00
CA VAL A 182 4.16 -2.06 11.68
C VAL A 182 5.00 -3.10 12.43
N GLN A 183 4.37 -4.04 13.13
CA GLN A 183 5.05 -5.11 13.86
C GLN A 183 5.81 -6.03 12.89
N ARG A 184 5.17 -6.45 11.80
CA ARG A 184 5.76 -7.33 10.78
C ARG A 184 6.98 -6.71 10.12
N PHE A 185 6.92 -5.41 9.78
CA PHE A 185 8.02 -4.70 9.13
C PHE A 185 8.97 -3.98 10.09
N SER A 186 8.84 -4.18 11.40
CA SER A 186 9.58 -3.42 12.41
C SER A 186 11.10 -3.53 12.31
N LYS A 187 11.59 -4.68 11.82
CA LYS A 187 13.02 -4.98 11.66
C LYS A 187 13.53 -4.80 10.23
N LYS A 188 12.69 -4.38 9.28
CA LYS A 188 13.08 -4.20 7.87
C LYS A 188 13.37 -2.72 7.59
N PRO A 189 14.65 -2.34 7.36
CA PRO A 189 15.00 -0.94 7.11
C PRO A 189 14.45 -0.41 5.77
N THR A 190 14.04 -1.31 4.87
CA THR A 190 13.47 -1.02 3.56
C THR A 190 12.08 -0.37 3.62
N VAL A 191 11.30 -0.65 4.67
CA VAL A 191 9.90 -0.20 4.76
C VAL A 191 9.79 1.09 5.56
N ARG A 192 9.24 2.12 4.91
CA ARG A 192 8.81 3.37 5.54
C ARG A 192 7.38 3.18 6.04
N LYS A 193 7.19 3.45 7.33
CA LYS A 193 5.90 3.44 8.01
C LYS A 193 5.41 4.88 7.99
N ASN A 194 4.44 5.18 7.13
CA ASN A 194 3.75 6.46 7.13
C ASN A 194 2.47 6.31 7.93
#